data_AF-A0A820SIF6-F1
#
_entry.id   AF-A0A820SIF6-F1
#
_cell.length_a   1.000
_cell.length_b   1.000
_cell.length_c   1.000
_cell.angle_alpha   90.00
_cell.angle_beta   90.00
_cell.angle_gamma   90.00
#
_symmetry.space_group_name_H-M   'P 1'
#
loop_
_entity.id
_entity.type
_entity.pdbx_description
1 polymer ?
#
loop_
_entity_poly.entity_id
_entity_poly.type
_entity_poly.pdbx_seq_one_letter_code
_entity_poly.pdbx_strand_id
1 'polypeptide(L)'
;PNFVAHGRLPRQIINRALLSVKNEEELDKLIHASPAAYGFCINGGFIHQCNYLLNYEIGPNLNIDNENYISKCRIINNEDNLEKKDDDEYSTAFNYLIHYNHYERLDKVINQQKALQSSHSRWKRGQELGEIFNSKDAICLLGDYEN
;
A
#
# COMPACT_ATOMS: atom_id res chain seq x y z
N PRO A 1 -18.05 13.10 2.33
CA PRO A 1 -17.92 12.48 0.99
C PRO A 1 -16.50 11.96 0.76
N ASN A 2 -16.38 10.68 0.39
CA ASN A 2 -15.12 10.14 -0.12
C ASN A 2 -14.78 10.89 -1.41
N PHE A 3 -13.58 11.46 -1.49
CA PHE A 3 -13.18 12.33 -2.58
C PHE A 3 -12.91 11.52 -3.85
N VAL A 4 -13.43 11.97 -5.01
CA VAL A 4 -13.25 11.33 -6.32
C VAL A 4 -12.77 12.37 -7.33
N ALA A 5 -11.65 12.09 -7.99
CA ALA A 5 -11.12 12.85 -9.11
C ALA A 5 -11.79 12.39 -10.41
N HIS A 6 -12.62 13.25 -10.99
CA HIS A 6 -13.36 12.96 -12.22
C HIS A 6 -12.43 12.80 -13.43
N GLY A 7 -12.84 11.98 -14.42
CA GLY A 7 -12.06 11.73 -15.63
C GLY A 7 -10.89 10.75 -15.48
N ARG A 8 -10.68 10.20 -14.28
CA ARG A 8 -9.60 9.26 -13.96
C ARG A 8 -10.12 7.83 -13.80
N LEU A 9 -9.21 6.86 -13.73
CA LEU A 9 -9.53 5.44 -13.70
C LEU A 9 -10.01 4.99 -12.31
N PRO A 10 -11.14 4.28 -12.21
CA PRO A 10 -11.54 3.66 -10.95
C PRO A 10 -10.60 2.50 -10.61
N ARG A 11 -10.36 2.26 -9.31
CA ARG A 11 -9.39 1.24 -8.86
C ARG A 11 -9.65 -0.15 -9.45
N GLN A 12 -10.90 -0.50 -9.75
CA GLN A 12 -11.26 -1.81 -10.30
C GLN A 12 -10.63 -2.05 -11.68
N ILE A 13 -10.48 -0.99 -12.48
CA ILE A 13 -9.82 -1.07 -13.79
C ILE A 13 -8.31 -1.24 -13.60
N ILE A 14 -7.72 -0.50 -12.67
CA ILE A 14 -6.30 -0.62 -12.33
C ILE A 14 -6.02 -2.03 -11.77
N ASN A 15 -6.84 -2.52 -10.85
CA ASN A 15 -6.76 -3.87 -10.30
C ASN A 15 -6.83 -4.96 -11.37
N ARG A 16 -7.63 -4.75 -12.41
CA ARG A 16 -7.68 -5.70 -13.53
C ARG A 16 -6.37 -5.72 -14.30
N ALA A 17 -5.76 -4.56 -14.53
CA ALA A 17 -4.45 -4.45 -15.18
C ALA A 17 -3.31 -5.02 -14.33
N LEU A 18 -3.38 -4.89 -13.00
CA LEU A 18 -2.40 -5.45 -12.06
C LEU A 18 -2.22 -6.96 -12.23
N LEU A 19 -3.25 -7.69 -12.67
CA LEU A 19 -3.16 -9.14 -12.90
C LEU A 19 -2.22 -9.53 -14.04
N SER A 20 -1.80 -8.58 -14.88
CA SER A 20 -0.87 -8.82 -16.00
C SER A 20 0.57 -8.39 -15.68
N VAL A 21 0.80 -7.77 -14.53
CA VAL A 21 2.10 -7.26 -14.10
C VAL A 21 2.98 -8.41 -13.61
N LYS A 22 4.21 -8.51 -14.13
CA LYS A 22 5.11 -9.64 -13.88
C LYS A 22 6.21 -9.35 -12.87
N ASN A 23 6.50 -8.08 -12.64
CA ASN A 23 7.58 -7.61 -11.77
C ASN A 23 7.29 -6.18 -11.29
N GLU A 24 8.11 -5.70 -10.37
CA GLU A 24 7.97 -4.37 -9.78
C GLU A 24 8.14 -3.22 -10.78
N GLU A 25 9.00 -3.38 -11.79
CA GLU A 25 9.19 -2.33 -12.81
C GLU A 25 7.92 -2.14 -13.66
N GLU A 26 7.26 -3.24 -14.04
CA GLU A 26 5.98 -3.21 -14.72
C GLU A 26 4.87 -2.65 -13.82
N LEU A 27 4.93 -2.91 -12.51
CA LEU A 27 4.00 -2.36 -11.52
C LEU A 27 4.10 -0.83 -11.48
N ASP A 28 5.31 -0.30 -11.36
CA ASP A 28 5.57 1.13 -11.32
C ASP A 28 5.08 1.80 -12.61
N LYS A 29 5.46 1.26 -13.77
CA LYS A 29 5.00 1.78 -15.06
C LYS A 29 3.48 1.82 -15.15
N LEU A 30 2.80 0.78 -14.71
CA LEU A 30 1.34 0.73 -14.71
C LEU A 30 0.73 1.82 -13.81
N ILE A 31 1.22 1.97 -12.58
CA ILE A 31 0.68 2.93 -11.61
C ILE A 31 0.90 4.37 -12.08
N HIS A 32 2.07 4.68 -12.65
CA HIS A 32 2.36 5.99 -13.21
C HIS A 32 1.52 6.30 -14.47
N ALA A 33 1.25 5.29 -15.31
CA ALA A 33 0.43 5.46 -16.51
C ALA A 33 -1.09 5.45 -16.23
N SER A 34 -1.52 5.14 -15.01
CA SER A 34 -2.92 4.91 -14.66
C SER A 34 -3.41 5.90 -13.61
N PRO A 35 -3.79 7.14 -13.99
CA PRO A 35 -4.29 8.12 -13.03
C PRO A 35 -5.53 7.58 -12.32
N ALA A 36 -5.46 7.49 -11.00
CA ALA A 36 -6.50 6.92 -10.16
C ALA A 36 -7.57 7.97 -9.83
N ALA A 37 -8.83 7.54 -9.82
CA ALA A 37 -9.96 8.40 -9.44
C ALA A 37 -10.06 8.62 -7.93
N TYR A 38 -9.53 7.71 -7.11
CA TYR A 38 -9.58 7.81 -5.65
C TYR A 38 -8.50 6.93 -5.03
N GLY A 39 -8.27 7.14 -3.74
CA GLY A 39 -7.25 6.45 -2.96
C GLY A 39 -7.45 4.96 -2.82
N PHE A 40 -6.35 4.21 -2.92
CA PHE A 40 -6.32 2.80 -2.56
C PHE A 40 -4.88 2.34 -2.25
N CYS A 41 -4.78 1.13 -1.72
CA CYS A 41 -3.51 0.48 -1.43
C CYS A 41 -3.39 -0.81 -2.24
N ILE A 42 -2.18 -1.12 -2.69
CA ILE A 42 -1.81 -2.41 -3.27
C ILE A 42 -0.87 -3.09 -2.28
N ASN A 43 -1.21 -4.32 -1.89
CA ASN A 43 -0.38 -5.19 -1.08
C ASN A 43 -0.07 -6.45 -1.90
N GLY A 44 1.20 -6.84 -2.02
CA GLY A 44 1.55 -8.03 -2.79
C GLY A 44 3.03 -8.31 -2.83
N GLY A 45 3.43 -9.17 -3.76
CA GLY A 45 4.82 -9.55 -4.01
C GLY A 45 4.91 -10.38 -5.28
N PHE A 46 6.11 -10.52 -5.82
CA PHE A 46 6.35 -11.29 -7.04
C PHE A 46 7.09 -12.58 -6.71
N ILE A 47 6.58 -13.71 -7.20
CA ILE A 47 7.16 -15.05 -6.99
C ILE A 47 8.60 -15.17 -7.53
N HIS A 48 8.98 -14.33 -8.48
CA HIS A 48 10.33 -14.30 -9.03
C HIS A 48 11.24 -13.24 -8.37
N GLN A 49 10.71 -12.44 -7.44
CA GLN A 49 11.43 -11.42 -6.67
C GLN A 49 11.08 -11.56 -5.17
N CYS A 50 11.24 -12.78 -4.63
CA CYS A 50 10.78 -13.17 -3.29
C CYS A 50 11.54 -12.53 -2.10
N ASN A 51 12.44 -11.59 -2.33
CA ASN A 51 13.27 -11.02 -1.27
C ASN A 51 12.48 -10.05 -0.37
N TYR A 52 11.35 -9.54 -0.86
CA TYR A 52 10.47 -8.62 -0.14
C TYR A 52 9.03 -8.73 -0.63
N LEU A 53 8.11 -8.27 0.22
CA LEU A 53 6.75 -7.91 -0.19
C LEU A 53 6.69 -6.39 -0.43
N LEU A 54 5.62 -5.95 -1.08
CA LEU A 54 5.39 -4.59 -1.50
C LEU A 54 4.06 -4.07 -0.95
N ASN A 55 4.09 -2.82 -0.50
CA ASN A 55 2.91 -2.03 -0.21
C ASN A 55 3.00 -0.67 -0.92
N TYR A 56 2.00 -0.35 -1.73
CA TYR A 56 1.88 0.93 -2.42
C TYR A 56 0.67 1.67 -1.88
N GLU A 57 0.85 2.90 -1.45
CA GLU A 57 -0.24 3.86 -1.30
C GLU A 57 -0.35 4.69 -2.57
N ILE A 58 -1.55 4.77 -3.13
CA ILE A 58 -1.83 5.49 -4.36
C ILE A 58 -2.98 6.44 -4.10
N GLY A 59 -2.80 7.71 -4.45
CA GLY A 59 -3.87 8.71 -4.41
C GLY A 59 -3.78 9.68 -5.58
N PRO A 60 -4.91 10.27 -6.01
CA PRO A 60 -4.89 11.26 -7.08
C PRO A 60 -4.07 12.50 -6.69
N ASN A 61 -3.14 12.92 -7.54
CA ASN A 61 -2.55 14.25 -7.44
C ASN A 61 -3.52 15.26 -8.08
N LEU A 62 -4.06 16.19 -7.30
CA LEU A 62 -5.06 17.16 -7.77
C LEU A 62 -4.45 18.44 -8.33
N ASN A 63 -3.16 18.63 -8.12
CA ASN A 63 -2.44 19.80 -8.61
C ASN A 63 -1.88 19.58 -10.02
N ILE A 64 -1.75 18.31 -10.45
CA ILE A 64 -1.21 17.92 -11.74
C ILE A 64 -2.18 16.93 -12.40
N ASP A 65 -2.54 17.23 -13.65
CA ASP A 65 -3.45 16.39 -14.42
C ASP A 65 -2.81 15.03 -14.74
N ASN A 66 -3.63 13.98 -14.65
CA ASN A 66 -3.24 12.60 -14.95
C ASN A 66 -2.06 12.04 -14.12
N GLU A 67 -1.80 12.61 -12.94
CA GLU A 67 -0.79 12.08 -12.03
C GLU A 67 -1.37 11.53 -10.72
N ASN A 68 -0.62 10.59 -10.14
CA ASN A 68 -0.86 10.03 -8.81
C ASN A 68 0.24 10.50 -7.85
N TYR A 69 -0.13 10.75 -6.60
CA TYR A 69 0.80 10.60 -5.49
C TYR A 69 0.99 9.10 -5.22
N ILE A 70 2.25 8.68 -5.08
CA ILE A 70 2.63 7.29 -4.88
C ILE A 70 3.61 7.23 -3.72
N SER A 71 3.37 6.33 -2.77
CA SER A 71 4.34 5.99 -1.73
C SER A 71 4.56 4.48 -1.69
N LYS A 72 5.82 4.08 -1.79
CA LYS A 72 6.23 2.67 -1.90
C LYS A 72 6.88 2.21 -0.61
N CYS A 73 6.54 1.00 -0.18
CA CYS A 73 7.12 0.35 1.00
C CYS A 73 7.52 -1.09 0.66
N ARG A 74 8.77 -1.45 0.99
CA ARG A 74 9.25 -2.83 0.96
C ARG A 74 9.13 -3.46 2.34
N ILE A 75 8.64 -4.69 2.41
CA ILE A 75 8.48 -5.46 3.64
C ILE A 75 9.47 -6.62 3.58
N ILE A 76 10.45 -6.64 4.47
CA ILE A 76 11.58 -7.60 4.47
C ILE A 76 11.64 -8.41 5.76
N ASN A 77 12.01 -9.68 5.67
CA ASN A 77 12.06 -10.61 6.81
C ASN A 77 13.35 -10.49 7.67
N ASN A 78 14.37 -9.75 7.22
CA ASN A 78 15.60 -9.51 7.98
C ASN A 78 16.41 -8.36 7.36
N GLU A 79 17.20 -7.66 8.17
CA GLU A 79 18.13 -6.60 7.75
C GLU A 79 19.17 -7.09 6.72
N ASP A 80 19.56 -8.37 6.78
CA ASP A 80 20.55 -8.97 5.88
C ASP A 80 20.10 -9.04 4.41
N ASN A 81 18.81 -8.89 4.13
CA ASN A 81 18.27 -8.85 2.75
C ASN A 81 18.29 -7.44 2.14
N LEU A 82 18.75 -6.44 2.88
CA LEU A 82 19.07 -5.13 2.34
C LEU A 82 20.41 -5.23 1.60
N GLU A 83 20.39 -5.71 0.36
CA GLU A 83 21.28 -5.05 -0.60
C GLU A 83 20.88 -3.58 -0.54
N LYS A 84 21.71 -2.75 0.11
CA LYS A 84 21.54 -1.30 0.20
C LYS A 84 21.41 -0.73 -1.21
N LYS A 85 20.20 -0.77 -1.75
CA LYS A 85 19.76 0.21 -2.70
C LYS A 85 19.44 1.41 -1.83
N ASP A 86 20.38 2.36 -1.79
CA ASP A 86 20.17 3.73 -1.34
C ASP A 86 19.15 4.39 -2.28
N ASP A 87 17.93 3.85 -2.30
CA ASP A 87 16.85 4.28 -3.15
C ASP A 87 15.89 5.03 -2.25
N ASP A 88 16.07 6.35 -2.17
CA ASP A 88 15.25 7.29 -1.39
C ASP A 88 13.75 7.21 -1.71
N GLU A 89 13.37 6.44 -2.74
CA GLU A 89 11.99 6.23 -3.18
C GLU A 89 11.19 5.26 -2.27
N TYR A 90 11.84 4.35 -1.55
CA TYR A 90 11.16 3.32 -0.76
C TYR A 90 11.31 3.52 0.75
N SER A 91 10.19 3.48 1.47
CA SER A 91 10.23 3.15 2.90
C SER A 91 10.44 1.65 3.10
N THR A 92 10.98 1.25 4.25
CA THR A 92 11.19 -0.16 4.61
C THR A 92 10.45 -0.51 5.89
N ALA A 93 9.71 -1.62 5.87
CA ALA A 93 9.11 -2.26 7.03
C ALA A 93 9.74 -3.64 7.25
N PHE A 94 9.92 -4.03 8.51
CA PHE A 94 10.52 -5.29 8.88
C PHE A 94 9.46 -6.29 9.34
N ASN A 95 9.57 -7.52 8.85
CA ASN A 95 8.74 -8.70 9.13
C ASN A 95 7.28 -8.59 8.65
N TYR A 96 6.61 -7.48 8.89
CA TYR A 96 5.20 -7.27 8.58
C TYR A 96 4.90 -5.78 8.37
N LEU A 97 3.74 -5.50 7.77
CA LEU A 97 3.18 -4.16 7.65
C LEU A 97 1.68 -4.24 7.84
N ILE A 98 1.14 -3.31 8.61
CA ILE A 98 -0.28 -3.22 8.90
C ILE A 98 -0.84 -1.98 8.24
N HIS A 99 -1.70 -2.19 7.26
CA HIS A 99 -2.30 -1.11 6.48
C HIS A 99 -3.82 -1.20 6.51
N TYR A 100 -4.47 -0.06 6.70
CA TYR A 100 -5.93 0.05 6.75
C TYR A 100 -6.43 1.15 5.83
N ASN A 101 -7.73 1.46 5.90
CA ASN A 101 -8.41 2.38 4.98
C ASN A 101 -8.09 3.86 5.26
N HIS A 102 -6.81 4.20 5.34
CA HIS A 102 -6.25 5.54 5.40
C HIS A 102 -4.83 5.52 4.78
N TYR A 103 -4.42 6.65 4.23
CA TYR A 103 -3.04 6.96 3.92
C TYR A 103 -2.28 7.16 5.22
N GLU A 104 -1.21 6.41 5.37
CA GLU A 104 -0.23 6.53 6.44
C GLU A 104 0.98 7.31 5.95
N ARG A 105 1.44 7.07 4.72
CA ARG A 105 2.66 7.70 4.15
C ARG A 105 2.35 8.88 3.22
N LEU A 106 1.14 8.94 2.67
CA LEU A 106 0.66 10.08 1.87
C LEU A 106 -0.15 11.10 2.68
N ASP A 107 -0.19 11.00 4.01
CA ASP A 107 -1.01 11.84 4.90
C ASP A 107 -0.68 13.35 4.79
N LYS A 108 0.60 13.70 4.60
CA LYS A 108 1.08 15.09 4.47
C LYS A 108 0.77 15.73 3.11
N VAL A 109 0.59 14.92 2.07
CA VAL A 109 0.36 15.42 0.69
C VAL A 109 -1.11 15.30 0.28
N ILE A 110 -1.86 14.37 0.87
CA ILE A 110 -3.30 14.20 0.64
C ILE A 110 -4.08 14.65 1.88
N ASN A 111 -4.27 15.96 1.99
CA ASN A 111 -4.95 16.60 3.13
C ASN A 111 -6.48 16.38 3.14
N GLN A 112 -7.07 15.92 2.04
CA GLN A 112 -8.52 15.68 1.92
C GLN A 112 -8.98 14.32 2.46
N GLN A 113 -8.05 13.54 3.03
CA GLN A 113 -8.36 12.26 3.66
C GLN A 113 -9.43 12.41 4.75
N LYS A 114 -10.45 11.55 4.68
CA LYS A 114 -11.47 11.39 5.72
C LYS A 114 -11.53 9.92 6.14
N ALA A 115 -10.50 9.49 6.85
CA ALA A 115 -10.44 8.15 7.40
C ALA A 115 -11.54 7.95 8.44
N LEU A 116 -12.16 6.77 8.44
CA LEU A 116 -13.09 6.38 9.50
C LEU A 116 -12.31 6.16 10.80
N GLN A 117 -12.92 6.47 11.94
CA GLN A 117 -12.32 6.19 13.25
C GLN A 117 -11.92 4.71 13.39
N SER A 118 -12.74 3.80 12.86
CA SER A 118 -12.45 2.36 12.83
C SER A 118 -11.25 1.97 11.99
N SER A 119 -10.79 2.82 11.06
CA SER A 119 -9.51 2.61 10.36
C SER A 119 -8.35 2.76 11.33
N HIS A 120 -8.36 3.82 12.14
CA HIS A 120 -7.32 4.07 13.13
C HIS A 120 -7.35 3.08 14.30
N SER A 121 -8.54 2.73 14.81
CA SER A 121 -8.65 1.71 15.87
C SER A 121 -8.10 0.36 15.42
N ARG A 122 -8.44 -0.11 14.22
CA ARG A 122 -7.92 -1.38 13.69
C ARG A 122 -6.43 -1.33 13.37
N TRP A 123 -5.94 -0.19 12.88
CA TRP A 123 -4.50 0.01 12.68
C TRP A 123 -3.76 -0.11 14.01
N LYS A 124 -4.21 0.60 15.04
CA LYS A 124 -3.61 0.52 16.38
C LYS A 124 -3.66 -0.90 16.94
N ARG A 125 -4.81 -1.56 16.86
CA ARG A 125 -4.96 -2.95 17.33
C ARG A 125 -4.04 -3.91 16.58
N GLY A 126 -3.91 -3.74 15.27
CA GLY A 126 -2.96 -4.52 14.49
C GLY A 126 -1.53 -4.36 15.00
N GLN A 127 -1.09 -3.13 15.26
CA GLN A 127 0.25 -2.86 15.80
C GLN A 127 0.46 -3.52 17.19
N GLU A 128 -0.59 -3.57 18.02
CA GLU A 128 -0.55 -4.20 19.35
C GLU A 128 -0.46 -5.73 19.30
N LEU A 129 -1.10 -6.36 18.30
CA LEU A 129 -1.06 -7.81 18.11
C LEU A 129 0.32 -8.32 17.68
N GLY A 130 1.19 -7.43 17.18
CA GLY A 130 2.60 -7.69 16.94
C GLY A 130 2.90 -8.41 15.62
N GLU A 131 4.10 -9.01 15.56
CA GLU A 131 4.67 -9.55 14.33
C GLU A 131 3.91 -10.79 13.82
N ILE A 132 3.76 -10.87 12.50
CA ILE A 132 3.15 -12.01 11.82
C ILE A 132 4.28 -12.90 11.30
N PHE A 133 4.54 -14.04 11.96
CA PHE A 133 5.60 -14.96 11.54
C PHE A 133 5.10 -16.07 10.65
N ASN A 134 3.83 -16.43 10.79
CA ASN A 134 3.24 -17.54 10.06
C ASN A 134 1.78 -17.29 9.70
N SER A 135 1.23 -18.15 8.84
CA SER A 135 -0.15 -18.01 8.37
C SER A 135 -1.20 -18.13 9.47
N LYS A 136 -0.91 -18.81 10.59
CA LYS A 136 -1.83 -18.89 11.73
C LYS A 136 -1.92 -17.56 12.45
N ASP A 137 -0.79 -16.86 12.63
CA ASP A 137 -0.78 -15.52 13.23
C ASP A 137 -1.62 -14.56 12.39
N ALA A 138 -1.48 -14.62 11.06
CA ALA A 138 -2.30 -13.85 10.13
C ALA A 138 -3.80 -14.19 10.26
N ILE A 139 -4.16 -15.48 10.37
CA ILE A 139 -5.56 -15.90 10.56
C ILE A 139 -6.11 -15.42 11.89
N CYS A 140 -5.32 -15.49 12.98
CA CYS A 140 -5.70 -14.99 14.30
C CYS A 140 -5.98 -13.49 14.25
N LEU A 141 -5.11 -12.72 13.57
CA LEU A 141 -5.29 -11.28 13.40
C LEU A 141 -6.52 -10.94 12.54
N LEU A 142 -6.78 -11.70 11.47
CA LEU A 142 -7.98 -11.52 10.64
C LEU A 142 -9.28 -11.93 11.35
N GLY A 143 -9.18 -12.84 12.31
CA GLY A 143 -10.29 -13.31 13.15
C GLY A 143 -10.40 -12.57 14.48
N ASP A 144 -9.66 -11.47 14.68
CA ASP A 144 -9.73 -10.68 15.90
C ASP A 144 -11.08 -9.95 15.95
N TYR A 145 -11.88 -10.24 16.98
CA TYR A 145 -13.24 -9.72 17.17
C TYR A 145 -13.30 -8.60 18.21
N GLU A 146 -12.17 -8.00 18.59
CA GLU A 146 -12.20 -6.96 19.61
C GLU A 146 -13.01 -5.73 19.17
N ASN A 147 -13.94 -5.36 20.07
CA ASN A 147 -14.74 -4.14 20.07
C ASN A 147 -13.88 -2.92 20.41
#